data_AF-A0A521B5L8-F1
#
_entry.id   AF-A0A521B5L8-F1
#
_cell.length_a   1.000
_cell.length_b   1.000
_cell.length_c   1.000
_cell.angle_alpha   90.00
_cell.angle_beta   90.00
_cell.angle_gamma   90.00
#
_symmetry.space_group_name_H-M   'P 1'
#
loop_
_entity.id
_entity.type
_entity.pdbx_description
1 polymer ?
#
loop_
_entity_poly.entity_id
_entity_poly.type
_entity_poly.pdbx_seq_one_letter_code
_entity_poly.pdbx_strand_id
1 'polypeptide(L)'
;MPIISDHWGDYFSWNGNGDIPLEEKKKLLSIISDVKKEGYVIRFWGTPNATKKQRRAIWTELLGARADLIGTDYLDEIKFFLH
;
A
#
# COMPACT_ATOMS: atom_id res chain seq x y z
N MET A 1 12.47 5.88 -14.41
CA MET A 1 11.26 6.34 -13.69
C MET A 1 11.68 6.75 -12.30
N PRO A 2 11.44 7.99 -11.88
CA PRO A 2 11.64 8.43 -10.50
C PRO A 2 10.71 7.70 -9.54
N ILE A 3 11.22 7.33 -8.37
CA ILE A 3 10.47 6.66 -7.30
C ILE A 3 10.13 7.68 -6.22
N ILE A 4 8.85 7.73 -5.86
CA ILE A 4 8.35 8.41 -4.66
C ILE A 4 8.28 7.37 -3.55
N SER A 5 8.99 7.64 -2.45
CA SER A 5 9.08 6.72 -1.31
C SER A 5 8.66 7.45 -0.04
N ASP A 6 7.39 7.31 0.33
CA ASP A 6 6.78 8.04 1.43
C ASP A 6 6.29 7.12 2.55
N HIS A 7 6.18 7.70 3.75
CA HIS A 7 5.72 7.00 4.93
C HIS A 7 4.20 6.84 4.91
N TRP A 8 3.71 5.62 5.15
CA TRP A 8 2.27 5.32 5.17
C TRP A 8 1.49 6.20 6.16
N GLY A 9 2.04 6.37 7.37
CA GLY A 9 1.39 7.11 8.46
C GLY A 9 1.18 8.60 8.18
N ASP A 10 1.86 9.16 7.19
CA ASP A 10 1.72 10.57 6.81
C ASP A 10 0.44 10.79 5.98
N TYR A 11 -0.09 9.71 5.38
CA TYR A 11 -1.24 9.75 4.50
C TYR A 11 -2.45 9.00 5.07
N PHE A 12 -2.22 7.97 5.86
CA PHE A 12 -3.24 7.01 6.28
C PHE A 12 -3.20 6.78 7.78
N SER A 13 -4.38 6.75 8.39
CA SER A 13 -4.54 6.38 9.80
C SER A 13 -4.98 4.92 9.96
N TRP A 14 -5.47 4.31 8.87
CA TRP A 14 -5.87 2.91 8.88
C TRP A 14 -4.69 1.99 9.16
N ASN A 15 -4.88 1.12 10.15
CA ASN A 15 -3.85 0.23 10.68
C ASN A 15 -3.94 -1.20 10.14
N GLY A 16 -4.71 -1.44 9.07
CA GLY A 16 -4.92 -2.78 8.51
C GLY A 16 -5.90 -3.66 9.28
N ASN A 17 -6.61 -3.13 10.29
CA ASN A 17 -7.68 -3.86 10.98
C ASN A 17 -9.05 -3.48 10.42
N GLY A 18 -9.87 -4.51 10.17
CA GLY A 18 -11.16 -4.33 9.51
C GLY A 18 -10.98 -3.86 8.06
N ASP A 19 -12.06 -3.34 7.48
CA ASP A 19 -12.04 -2.77 6.14
C ASP A 19 -11.38 -1.38 6.16
N ILE A 20 -10.70 -1.04 5.06
CA ILE A 20 -10.17 0.32 4.89
C ILE A 20 -11.34 1.33 4.88
N PRO A 21 -11.23 2.46 5.61
CA PRO A 21 -12.22 3.53 5.51
C PRO A 21 -12.38 4.00 4.07
N LEU A 22 -13.62 4.23 3.62
CA LEU A 22 -13.91 4.60 2.23
C LEU A 22 -13.12 5.84 1.76
N GLU A 23 -12.96 6.82 2.64
CA GLU A 23 -12.22 8.05 2.33
C GLU A 23 -10.71 7.79 2.19
N GLU A 24 -10.13 6.93 3.02
CA GLU A 24 -8.73 6.50 2.87
C GLU A 24 -8.53 5.66 1.61
N LYS A 25 -9.50 4.80 1.26
CA LYS A 25 -9.47 4.03 0.00
C LYS A 25 -9.49 4.94 -1.23
N LYS A 26 -10.38 5.93 -1.26
CA LYS A 26 -10.43 6.93 -2.34
C LYS A 26 -9.12 7.72 -2.42
N LYS A 27 -8.56 8.13 -1.28
CA LYS A 27 -7.27 8.82 -1.21
C LYS A 27 -6.14 7.98 -1.80
N LEU A 28 -6.06 6.70 -1.43
CA LEU A 28 -5.07 5.77 -1.98
C LEU A 28 -5.16 5.67 -3.51
N LEU A 29 -6.38 5.51 -4.04
CA LEU A 29 -6.62 5.45 -5.48
C LEU A 29 -6.23 6.75 -6.18
N SER A 30 -6.54 7.91 -5.59
CA SER A 30 -6.15 9.21 -6.16
C SER A 30 -4.64 9.36 -6.21
N ILE A 31 -3.94 9.10 -5.10
CA ILE A 31 -2.48 9.23 -5.03
C ILE A 31 -1.81 8.37 -6.10
N ILE A 32 -2.17 7.09 -6.19
CA ILE A 32 -1.57 6.19 -7.18
C ILE A 32 -1.88 6.63 -8.61
N SER A 33 -3.13 7.03 -8.89
CA SER A 33 -3.52 7.56 -10.20
C SER A 33 -2.68 8.78 -10.58
N ASP A 34 -2.52 9.74 -9.68
CA ASP A 34 -1.86 11.00 -9.98
C ASP A 34 -0.35 10.83 -10.15
N VAL A 35 0.29 10.05 -9.27
CA VAL A 35 1.70 9.64 -9.42
C VAL A 35 1.95 8.98 -10.77
N LYS A 36 1.05 8.05 -11.18
CA LYS A 36 1.20 7.31 -12.43
C LYS A 36 1.04 8.21 -13.66
N LYS A 37 0.11 9.19 -13.63
CA LYS A 37 -0.05 10.17 -14.72
C LYS A 37 1.20 11.01 -14.92
N GLU A 38 1.87 11.35 -13.83
CA GLU A 38 3.10 12.14 -13.82
C GLU A 38 4.35 11.30 -14.17
N GLY A 39 4.19 9.98 -14.42
CA GLY A 39 5.29 9.09 -14.80
C GLY A 39 6.19 8.63 -13.64
N TYR A 40 5.71 8.78 -12.41
CA TYR A 40 6.37 8.32 -11.19
C TYR A 40 5.86 6.93 -10.80
N VAL A 41 6.64 6.27 -9.94
CA VAL A 41 6.23 5.05 -9.22
C VAL A 41 6.20 5.37 -7.73
N ILE A 42 5.17 4.94 -7.02
CA ILE A 42 5.06 5.11 -5.57
C ILE A 42 5.35 3.81 -4.83
N ARG A 43 6.04 3.94 -3.70
CA ARG A 43 6.18 2.93 -2.67
C ARG A 43 5.85 3.56 -1.32
N PHE A 44 4.99 2.88 -0.56
CA PHE A 44 4.80 3.21 0.86
C PHE A 44 5.70 2.37 1.75
N TRP A 45 6.39 3.01 2.69
CA TRP A 45 7.11 2.35 3.79
C TRP A 45 6.43 2.63 5.13
N GLY A 46 6.76 1.86 6.18
CA GLY A 46 6.11 1.99 7.48
C GLY A 46 4.65 1.55 7.49
N THR A 47 4.26 0.65 6.59
CA THR A 47 2.90 0.10 6.56
C THR A 47 2.63 -0.76 7.81
N PRO A 48 1.39 -0.75 8.34
CA PRO A 48 1.01 -1.58 9.47
C PRO A 48 1.29 -3.07 9.22
N ASN A 49 2.20 -3.64 10.01
CA ASN A 49 2.71 -4.98 9.77
C ASN A 49 2.79 -5.89 11.02
N ALA A 50 2.24 -5.44 12.16
CA ALA A 50 2.33 -6.14 13.44
C ALA A 50 1.71 -7.54 13.40
N THR A 51 0.62 -7.73 12.64
CA THR A 51 0.00 -9.05 12.44
C THR A 51 -0.05 -9.43 10.97
N LYS A 52 -0.11 -10.74 10.71
CA LYS A 52 -0.31 -11.32 9.38
C LYS A 52 -1.58 -10.78 8.69
N LYS A 53 -2.65 -10.59 9.47
CA LYS A 53 -3.93 -10.08 8.99
C LYS A 53 -3.78 -8.65 8.48
N GLN A 54 -3.11 -7.78 9.25
CA GLN A 54 -2.85 -6.40 8.84
C GLN A 54 -2.01 -6.32 7.57
N ARG A 55 -0.92 -7.11 7.49
CA ARG A 55 -0.06 -7.14 6.29
C ARG A 55 -0.86 -7.50 5.05
N ARG A 56 -1.64 -8.58 5.11
CA ARG A 56 -2.47 -9.02 3.98
C ARG A 56 -3.55 -8.00 3.62
N ALA A 57 -4.17 -7.35 4.60
CA ALA A 57 -5.16 -6.29 4.34
C ALA A 57 -4.52 -5.12 3.57
N ILE A 58 -3.35 -4.66 4.02
CA ILE A 58 -2.59 -3.60 3.33
C ILE A 58 -2.19 -4.04 1.92
N TRP A 59 -1.63 -5.24 1.75
CA TRP A 59 -1.24 -5.74 0.43
C TRP A 59 -2.44 -5.87 -0.50
N THR A 60 -3.60 -6.29 0.02
CA THR A 60 -4.84 -6.38 -0.77
C THR A 60 -5.26 -5.02 -1.29
N GLU A 61 -5.24 -3.98 -0.46
CA GLU A 61 -5.61 -2.62 -0.88
C GLU A 61 -4.59 -2.01 -1.84
N LEU A 62 -3.28 -2.23 -1.61
CA LEU A 62 -2.23 -1.77 -2.53
C LEU A 62 -2.33 -2.46 -3.91
N LEU A 63 -2.57 -3.77 -3.94
CA LEU A 63 -2.81 -4.51 -5.19
C LEU A 63 -4.09 -4.07 -5.88
N GLY A 64 -5.19 -3.92 -5.13
CA GLY A 64 -6.46 -3.43 -5.64
C GLY A 64 -6.36 -2.03 -6.23
N ALA A 65 -5.52 -1.18 -5.65
CA ALA A 65 -5.21 0.15 -6.16
C ALA A 65 -4.16 0.17 -7.27
N ARG A 66 -3.61 -1.00 -7.65
CA ARG A 66 -2.58 -1.17 -8.68
C ARG A 66 -1.28 -0.39 -8.39
N ALA A 67 -0.87 -0.35 -7.12
CA ALA A 67 0.44 0.19 -6.74
C ALA A 67 1.55 -0.60 -7.44
N ASP A 68 2.54 0.09 -8.01
CA ASP A 68 3.61 -0.59 -8.76
C ASP A 68 4.65 -1.23 -7.82
N LEU A 69 4.76 -0.79 -6.56
CA LEU A 69 5.65 -1.35 -5.54
C LEU A 69 4.94 -1.60 -4.21
N ILE A 70 5.16 -2.79 -3.64
CA ILE A 70 4.74 -3.14 -2.27
C ILE A 70 5.99 -3.33 -1.43
N GLY A 71 6.21 -2.43 -0.47
CA GLY A 71 7.29 -2.57 0.51
C GLY A 71 6.91 -3.56 1.61
N THR A 72 7.70 -4.63 1.78
CA THR A 72 7.58 -5.52 2.93
C THR A 72 8.87 -6.26 3.25
N ASP A 73 9.11 -6.51 4.54
CA ASP A 73 10.21 -7.34 5.02
C ASP A 73 9.85 -8.85 5.03
N TYR A 74 8.58 -9.18 4.79
CA TYR A 74 8.05 -10.55 4.87
C TYR A 74 8.02 -11.22 3.49
N LEU A 75 9.20 -11.42 2.90
CA LEU A 75 9.37 -11.89 1.51
C LEU A 75 8.71 -13.25 1.24
N ASP A 76 8.85 -14.21 2.15
CA ASP A 76 8.21 -15.52 1.99
C ASP A 76 6.68 -15.40 1.99
N GLU A 77 6.14 -14.59 2.89
CA GLU A 77 4.71 -14.44 3.02
C GLU A 77 4.10 -13.72 1.81
N ILE A 78 4.71 -12.63 1.35
CA ILE A 78 4.21 -11.92 0.16
C ILE A 78 4.34 -12.80 -1.08
N LYS A 79 5.37 -13.63 -1.19
CA LYS A 79 5.50 -14.60 -2.28
C LYS A 79 4.31 -15.57 -2.29
N PHE A 80 3.96 -16.18 -1.16
CA PHE A 80 2.78 -17.04 -1.05
C PHE A 80 1.45 -16.30 -1.24
N PHE A 81 1.41 -15.00 -0.95
CA PHE A 81 0.20 -14.19 -1.09
C PHE A 81 -0.08 -13.80 -2.54
N LEU A 82 0.96 -13.67 -3.37
CA LEU A 82 0.87 -13.28 -4.79
C LEU A 82 0.66 -14.45 -5.76
N HIS A 83 0.69 -15.70 -5.28
CA HIS A 83 0.44 -16.92 -6.07
C HIS A 83 -0.97 -17.44 -5.80
#